data_AF-A0A6G8BU19-F1
#
_entry.id   AF-A0A6G8BU19-F1
#
_cell.length_a   1.000
_cell.length_b   1.000
_cell.length_c   1.000
_cell.angle_alpha   90.00
_cell.angle_beta   90.00
_cell.angle_gamma   90.00
#
_symmetry.space_group_name_H-M   'P 1'
#
loop_
_entity.id
_entity.type
_entity.pdbx_description
1 polymer ?
#
loop_
_entity_poly.entity_id
_entity_poly.type
_entity_poly.pdbx_seq_one_letter_code
_entity_poly.pdbx_strand_id
1 'polypeptide(L)'
;MKSKKLLLVDLENKHKVDLSPLDESFRAIIFVGANQNPPKASKKPATAHRFSRVDFLKISGSGKNALDFHIAFELGRTFETAPDTQCFVLSGDKGFDPLLNHLNTNGMTCKRVESIAELVPSNVVPVVVPDQVVCPHCRKASTIPHHGGHWCSNCGRFAAPPDPKLLPSNQKGYREPERYRYEDTAIYSECGWCHQKTDMTGGIYDDGEWMCGGCIARYAR
;
A
#
# COMPACT_ATOMS: atom_id res chain seq x y z
N MET A 1 -0.55 20.12 19.21
CA MET A 1 -1.21 18.94 19.84
C MET A 1 -0.57 17.69 19.25
N LYS A 2 -0.13 16.72 20.06
CA LYS A 2 0.36 15.44 19.53
C LYS A 2 -0.83 14.66 18.94
N SER A 3 -0.74 14.22 17.68
CA SER A 3 -1.77 13.38 17.07
C SER A 3 -1.90 12.08 17.87
N LYS A 4 -3.13 11.75 18.28
CA LYS A 4 -3.42 10.52 19.04
C LYS A 4 -3.45 9.35 18.06
N LYS A 5 -2.73 8.28 18.39
CA LYS A 5 -2.66 7.06 17.56
C LYS A 5 -3.25 5.88 18.32
N LEU A 6 -4.09 5.10 17.66
CA LEU A 6 -4.68 3.87 18.21
C LEU A 6 -4.23 2.68 17.37
N LEU A 7 -3.68 1.66 18.03
CA LEU A 7 -3.31 0.39 17.42
C LEU A 7 -4.28 -0.71 17.89
N LEU A 8 -5.03 -1.30 16.96
CA LEU A 8 -5.91 -2.44 17.19
C LEU A 8 -5.18 -3.70 16.70
N VAL A 9 -4.93 -4.64 17.60
CA VAL A 9 -4.13 -5.82 17.33
C VAL A 9 -5.03 -7.05 17.24
N ASP A 10 -4.98 -7.71 16.09
CA ASP A 10 -5.59 -9.01 15.85
C ASP A 10 -4.61 -10.12 16.28
N LEU A 11 -4.82 -10.68 17.48
CA LEU A 11 -3.97 -11.75 18.02
C LEU A 11 -4.29 -13.14 17.43
N GLU A 12 -5.44 -13.30 16.76
CA GLU A 12 -5.74 -14.50 15.99
C GLU A 12 -4.85 -14.59 14.76
N ASN A 13 -4.59 -13.48 14.08
CA ASN A 13 -3.65 -13.43 12.97
C ASN A 13 -2.18 -13.25 13.41
N LYS A 14 -1.93 -12.45 14.46
CA LYS A 14 -0.58 -12.10 14.93
C LYS A 14 -0.32 -12.65 16.33
N HIS A 15 0.06 -13.93 16.40
CA HIS A 15 0.25 -14.64 17.68
C HIS A 15 1.38 -14.12 18.60
N LYS A 16 2.31 -13.30 18.08
CA LYS A 16 3.39 -12.69 18.85
C LYS A 16 3.52 -11.22 18.46
N VAL A 17 3.33 -10.33 19.44
CA VAL A 17 3.35 -8.89 19.22
C VAL A 17 4.24 -8.24 20.27
N ASP A 18 5.29 -7.55 19.81
CA ASP A 18 6.17 -6.76 20.65
C ASP A 18 5.88 -5.27 20.45
N LEU A 19 5.21 -4.66 21.43
CA LEU A 19 4.84 -3.25 21.41
C LEU A 19 6.00 -2.32 21.79
N SER A 20 7.11 -2.84 22.32
CA SER A 20 8.28 -2.06 22.78
C SER A 20 8.76 -0.94 21.85
N PRO A 21 8.69 -1.07 20.50
CA PRO A 21 9.18 -0.05 19.57
C PRO A 21 8.34 1.22 19.46
N LEU A 22 7.08 1.19 19.87
CA LEU A 22 6.17 2.34 19.75
C LEU A 22 6.53 3.45 20.78
N ASP A 23 5.91 4.63 20.68
CA ASP A 23 6.06 5.72 21.66
C ASP A 23 4.77 6.02 22.44
N GLU A 24 4.80 6.99 23.36
CA GLU A 24 3.68 7.37 24.22
C GLU A 24 2.47 7.96 23.46
N SER A 25 2.61 8.34 22.19
CA SER A 25 1.49 8.81 21.35
C SER A 25 0.54 7.68 20.95
N PHE A 26 0.98 6.43 21.10
CA PHE A 26 0.17 5.24 20.83
C PHE A 26 -0.60 4.79 22.08
N ARG A 27 -1.86 4.46 21.84
CA ARG A 27 -2.68 3.56 22.66
C ARG A 27 -2.84 2.26 21.89
N ALA A 28 -2.84 1.11 22.57
CA ALA A 28 -3.06 -0.18 21.93
C ALA A 28 -4.22 -0.95 22.57
N ILE A 29 -5.02 -1.63 21.75
CA ILE A 29 -6.04 -2.59 22.17
C ILE A 29 -5.71 -3.92 21.52
N ILE A 30 -5.46 -4.95 22.34
CA ILE A 30 -5.14 -6.30 21.89
C ILE A 30 -6.39 -7.15 22.00
N PHE A 31 -6.91 -7.56 20.85
CA PHE A 31 -8.08 -8.43 20.76
C PHE A 31 -7.62 -9.88 20.86
N VAL A 32 -8.17 -10.61 21.82
CA VAL A 32 -7.82 -12.00 22.11
C VAL A 32 -9.04 -12.87 21.80
N GLY A 33 -8.86 -13.87 20.93
CA GLY A 33 -9.92 -14.82 20.58
C GLY A 33 -10.45 -15.56 21.81
N ALA A 34 -11.71 -16.00 21.78
CA ALA A 34 -12.36 -16.66 22.93
C ALA A 34 -11.58 -17.89 23.43
N ASN A 35 -10.99 -18.64 22.51
CA ASN A 35 -10.21 -19.85 22.79
C ASN A 35 -8.72 -19.58 23.05
N GLN A 36 -8.27 -18.33 22.94
CA GLN A 36 -6.89 -17.93 23.20
C GLN A 36 -6.74 -17.39 24.63
N ASN A 37 -5.54 -17.57 25.18
CA ASN A 37 -5.16 -16.95 26.43
C ASN A 37 -4.50 -15.60 26.14
N PRO A 38 -4.81 -14.54 26.91
CA PRO A 38 -4.14 -13.27 26.78
C PRO A 38 -2.61 -13.45 26.94
N PRO A 39 -1.80 -12.75 26.12
CA PRO A 39 -0.35 -12.74 26.28
C PRO A 39 0.04 -12.35 27.72
N LYS A 40 0.99 -13.06 28.33
CA LYS A 40 1.51 -12.69 29.64
C LYS A 40 2.29 -11.38 29.51
N ALA A 41 1.86 -10.33 30.21
CA ALA A 41 2.59 -9.07 30.25
C ALA A 41 4.04 -9.29 30.70
N SER A 42 4.99 -8.75 29.95
CA SER A 42 6.42 -8.89 30.24
C SER A 42 6.78 -8.06 31.48
N LYS A 43 7.32 -8.69 32.52
CA LYS A 43 7.66 -8.09 33.83
C LYS A 43 8.95 -7.24 33.82
N LYS A 44 9.43 -6.79 32.65
CA LYS A 44 10.69 -6.03 32.56
C LYS A 44 10.43 -4.54 32.82
N PRO A 45 11.04 -3.91 33.83
CA PRO A 45 10.80 -2.50 34.18
C PRO A 45 11.13 -1.50 33.05
N ALA A 46 12.08 -1.85 32.18
CA ALA A 46 12.55 -1.00 31.08
C ALA A 46 11.50 -0.75 29.98
N THR A 47 10.46 -1.59 29.90
CA THR A 47 9.36 -1.46 28.92
C THR A 47 8.10 -0.82 29.49
N ALA A 48 8.03 -0.63 30.81
CA ALA A 48 6.81 -0.19 31.50
C ALA A 48 6.49 1.31 31.32
N HIS A 49 7.45 2.11 30.88
CA HIS A 49 7.33 3.58 30.87
C HIS A 49 7.17 4.22 29.48
N ARG A 50 7.07 3.45 28.39
CA ARG A 50 7.01 4.01 27.02
C ARG A 50 5.63 4.05 26.37
N PHE A 51 4.60 3.48 27.01
CA PHE A 51 3.25 3.39 26.46
C PHE A 51 2.22 3.97 27.39
N SER A 52 1.26 4.70 26.80
CA SER A 52 0.20 5.33 27.58
C SER A 52 -0.74 4.29 28.21
N ARG A 53 -1.29 3.35 27.41
CA ARG A 53 -2.22 2.27 27.85
C ARG A 53 -2.27 1.12 26.85
N VAL A 54 -2.27 -0.13 27.35
CA VAL A 54 -2.55 -1.35 26.59
C VAL A 54 -3.76 -2.04 27.22
N ASP A 55 -4.86 -2.15 26.47
CA ASP A 55 -6.07 -2.85 26.90
C ASP A 55 -6.11 -4.24 26.24
N PHE A 56 -6.34 -5.29 27.03
CA PHE A 56 -6.60 -6.63 26.50
C PHE A 56 -8.10 -6.86 26.46
N LEU A 57 -8.66 -7.01 25.26
CA LEU A 57 -10.07 -7.32 25.07
C LEU A 57 -10.21 -8.78 24.64
N LYS A 58 -10.56 -9.65 25.58
CA LYS A 58 -10.93 -11.03 25.26
C LYS A 58 -12.38 -11.07 24.82
N ILE A 59 -12.62 -11.54 23.60
CA ILE A 59 -13.99 -11.65 23.07
C ILE A 59 -14.71 -12.86 23.69
N SER A 60 -16.01 -12.73 23.91
CA SER A 60 -16.88 -13.82 24.36
C SER A 60 -17.50 -14.52 23.15
N GLY A 61 -17.38 -15.85 23.09
CA GLY A 61 -17.97 -16.65 22.01
C GLY A 61 -17.01 -16.89 20.83
N SER A 62 -17.19 -18.04 20.18
CA SER A 62 -16.42 -18.45 19.01
C SER A 62 -17.29 -18.38 17.76
N GLY A 63 -16.81 -17.72 16.72
CA GLY A 63 -17.49 -17.63 15.43
C GLY A 63 -16.50 -17.18 14.36
N LYS A 64 -16.77 -17.54 13.11
CA LYS A 64 -15.97 -17.07 11.97
C LYS A 64 -16.02 -15.54 11.95
N ASN A 65 -14.86 -14.89 11.92
CA ASN A 65 -14.69 -13.43 11.93
C ASN A 65 -15.21 -12.72 13.19
N ALA A 66 -15.47 -13.44 14.29
CA ALA A 66 -15.99 -12.83 15.52
C ALA A 66 -15.05 -11.73 16.05
N LEU A 67 -13.74 -11.96 15.97
CA LEU A 67 -12.72 -11.00 16.39
C LEU A 67 -12.69 -9.76 15.47
N ASP A 68 -12.81 -9.97 14.16
CA ASP A 68 -12.84 -8.89 13.16
C ASP A 68 -14.01 -7.93 13.40
N PHE A 69 -15.18 -8.45 13.75
CA PHE A 69 -16.34 -7.62 14.08
C PHE A 69 -16.12 -6.77 15.33
N HIS A 70 -15.41 -7.28 16.34
CA HIS A 70 -15.07 -6.49 17.52
C HIS A 70 -14.08 -5.38 17.18
N ILE A 71 -13.10 -5.65 16.29
CA ILE A 71 -12.17 -4.64 15.78
C ILE A 71 -12.92 -3.56 14.99
N ALA A 72 -13.82 -3.96 14.09
CA ALA A 72 -14.63 -3.03 13.30
C ALA A 72 -15.53 -2.15 14.17
N PHE A 73 -16.16 -2.75 15.19
CA PHE A 73 -16.94 -2.01 16.19
C PHE A 73 -16.10 -0.97 16.94
N GLU A 74 -14.90 -1.35 17.39
CA GLU A 74 -14.01 -0.45 18.12
C GLU A 74 -13.50 0.70 17.26
N LEU A 75 -13.22 0.45 15.97
CA LEU A 75 -12.89 1.49 14.99
C LEU A 75 -14.03 2.51 14.88
N GLY A 76 -15.26 2.04 14.66
CA GLY A 76 -16.43 2.91 14.56
C GLY A 76 -16.62 3.78 15.81
N ARG A 77 -16.59 3.15 17.00
CA ARG A 77 -16.69 3.85 18.29
C ARG A 77 -15.57 4.88 18.50
N THR A 78 -14.36 4.56 18.07
CA THR A 78 -13.22 5.49 18.17
C THR A 78 -13.44 6.71 17.30
N PHE A 79 -13.88 6.54 16.05
CA PHE A 79 -14.12 7.67 15.16
C PHE A 79 -15.31 8.53 15.57
N GLU A 80 -16.33 7.93 16.18
CA GLU A 80 -17.46 8.67 16.76
C GLU A 80 -17.03 9.55 17.95
N THR A 81 -16.19 9.02 18.83
CA THR A 81 -15.78 9.71 20.07
C THR A 81 -14.54 10.59 19.92
N ALA A 82 -13.67 10.29 18.96
CA ALA A 82 -12.39 10.96 18.74
C ALA A 82 -11.98 10.91 17.25
N PRO A 83 -12.65 11.69 16.37
CA PRO A 83 -12.51 11.60 14.90
C PRO A 83 -11.09 11.88 14.39
N ASP A 84 -10.30 12.69 15.11
CA ASP A 84 -8.92 13.03 14.75
C ASP A 84 -7.90 11.92 15.06
N THR A 85 -8.34 10.78 15.60
CA THR A 85 -7.47 9.66 15.99
C THR A 85 -6.99 8.90 14.76
N GLN A 86 -5.68 8.74 14.61
CA GLN A 86 -5.12 7.86 13.58
C GLN A 86 -5.20 6.41 14.05
N CYS A 87 -5.96 5.58 13.34
CA CYS A 87 -6.16 4.19 13.71
C CYS A 87 -5.31 3.25 12.85
N PHE A 88 -4.73 2.23 13.46
CA PHE A 88 -3.90 1.23 12.80
C PHE A 88 -4.42 -0.16 13.16
N VAL A 89 -4.69 -1.00 12.17
CA VAL A 89 -5.07 -2.40 12.38
C VAL A 89 -3.85 -3.28 12.09
N LEU A 90 -3.33 -3.93 13.12
CA LEU A 90 -2.23 -4.90 12.98
C LEU A 90 -2.82 -6.28 12.69
N SER A 91 -2.95 -6.60 11.40
CA SER A 91 -3.40 -7.91 10.91
C SER A 91 -2.83 -8.20 9.52
N GLY A 92 -2.60 -9.47 9.23
CA GLY A 92 -2.30 -9.99 7.89
C GLY A 92 -3.56 -10.31 7.07
N ASP A 93 -4.75 -10.22 7.67
CA ASP A 93 -6.00 -10.42 6.92
C ASP A 93 -6.34 -9.17 6.09
N LYS A 94 -6.52 -9.38 4.78
CA LYS A 94 -6.95 -8.34 3.84
C LYS A 94 -8.46 -8.09 3.90
N GLY A 95 -9.22 -8.89 4.65
CA GLY A 95 -10.65 -8.70 4.88
C GLY A 95 -11.01 -7.34 5.50
N PHE A 96 -10.07 -6.68 6.18
CA PHE A 96 -10.25 -5.33 6.70
C PHE A 96 -10.13 -4.24 5.63
N ASP A 97 -9.47 -4.49 4.49
CA ASP A 97 -9.12 -3.45 3.50
C ASP A 97 -10.37 -2.71 2.95
N PRO A 98 -11.49 -3.38 2.61
CA PRO A 98 -12.71 -2.68 2.18
C PRO A 98 -13.28 -1.74 3.24
N LEU A 99 -13.29 -2.16 4.51
CA LEU A 99 -13.76 -1.32 5.63
C LEU A 99 -12.86 -0.09 5.80
N LEU A 100 -11.54 -0.29 5.82
CA LEU A 100 -10.59 0.80 6.01
C LEU A 100 -10.64 1.81 4.85
N ASN A 101 -10.79 1.33 3.61
CA ASN A 101 -10.97 2.20 2.45
C ASN A 101 -12.26 3.03 2.54
N HIS A 102 -13.36 2.41 2.96
CA HIS A 102 -14.62 3.13 3.19
C HIS A 102 -14.46 4.21 4.26
N LEU A 103 -13.84 3.89 5.41
CA LEU A 103 -13.62 4.87 6.48
C LEU A 103 -12.73 6.04 6.01
N ASN A 104 -11.64 5.74 5.29
CA ASN A 104 -10.75 6.77 4.74
C ASN A 104 -11.43 7.69 3.73
N THR A 105 -12.34 7.15 2.90
CA THR A 105 -13.10 7.94 1.92
C THR A 105 -14.05 8.92 2.62
N ASN A 106 -14.45 8.62 3.86
CA ASN A 106 -15.29 9.48 4.69
C ASN A 106 -14.49 10.44 5.59
N GLY A 107 -13.18 10.57 5.37
CA GLY A 107 -12.33 11.55 6.07
C GLY A 107 -11.69 11.05 7.37
N MET A 108 -11.89 9.77 7.72
CA MET A 108 -11.17 9.15 8.84
C MET A 108 -9.74 8.79 8.43
N THR A 109 -8.83 8.66 9.40
CA THR A 109 -7.45 8.22 9.13
C THR A 109 -7.21 6.84 9.69
N CYS A 110 -7.21 5.82 8.83
CA CYS A 110 -6.92 4.45 9.22
C CYS A 110 -6.07 3.67 8.21
N LYS A 111 -5.27 2.71 8.71
CA LYS A 111 -4.40 1.87 7.86
C LYS A 111 -4.24 0.48 8.45
N ARG A 112 -4.22 -0.55 7.58
CA ARG A 112 -3.76 -1.89 7.96
C ARG A 112 -2.24 -1.95 7.88
N VAL A 113 -1.61 -2.54 8.89
CA VAL A 113 -0.18 -2.84 8.91
C VAL A 113 0.02 -4.32 9.20
N GLU A 114 1.06 -4.90 8.61
CA GLU A 114 1.38 -6.30 8.84
C GLU A 114 2.41 -6.48 9.95
N SER A 115 3.15 -5.39 10.27
CA SER A 115 4.14 -5.36 11.34
C SER A 115 4.18 -4.00 12.06
N ILE A 116 4.62 -4.02 13.33
CA ILE A 116 4.82 -2.80 14.13
C ILE A 116 5.94 -1.93 13.56
N ALA A 117 6.90 -2.51 12.84
CA ALA A 117 7.99 -1.79 12.21
C ALA A 117 7.49 -0.72 11.21
N GLU A 118 6.30 -0.92 10.61
CA GLU A 118 5.68 0.07 9.72
C GLU A 118 5.11 1.30 10.43
N LEU A 119 4.91 1.22 11.76
CA LEU A 119 4.32 2.27 12.59
C LEU A 119 5.35 3.14 13.28
N VAL A 120 6.54 2.59 13.51
CA VAL A 120 7.65 3.34 14.08
C VAL A 120 8.23 4.18 12.95
N PRO A 121 8.29 5.52 13.09
CA PRO A 121 9.13 6.31 12.22
C PRO A 121 10.53 5.75 12.42
N SER A 122 11.01 4.99 11.44
CA SER A 122 12.39 4.57 11.46
C SER A 122 13.19 5.86 11.60
N ASN A 123 13.99 5.98 12.68
CA ASN A 123 15.26 6.65 12.53
C ASN A 123 16.04 5.80 11.53
N VAL A 124 15.63 5.88 10.26
CA VAL A 124 16.55 5.71 9.17
C VAL A 124 17.51 6.86 9.46
N VAL A 125 18.64 6.52 10.09
CA VAL A 125 19.92 7.17 9.77
C VAL A 125 19.78 7.45 8.29
N PRO A 126 19.77 8.71 7.83
CA PRO A 126 19.44 8.99 6.46
C PRO A 126 20.36 8.09 5.64
N VAL A 127 19.78 7.02 5.08
CA VAL A 127 20.34 6.44 3.89
C VAL A 127 20.21 7.63 2.99
N VAL A 128 21.33 8.27 2.73
CA VAL A 128 21.48 9.28 1.71
C VAL A 128 21.02 8.55 0.46
N VAL A 129 19.71 8.59 0.21
CA VAL A 129 19.13 8.30 -1.08
C VAL A 129 19.74 9.43 -1.90
N PRO A 130 20.67 9.12 -2.82
CA PRO A 130 21.27 10.18 -3.60
C PRO A 130 20.12 10.91 -4.29
N ASP A 131 20.14 12.24 -4.18
CA ASP A 131 19.19 13.21 -4.70
C ASP A 131 18.01 12.61 -5.48
N GLN A 132 16.81 12.71 -4.92
CA GLN A 132 15.60 12.40 -5.67
C GLN A 132 15.50 13.38 -6.85
N VAL A 133 16.01 12.97 -8.02
CA VAL A 133 16.10 13.82 -9.21
C VAL A 133 14.70 14.18 -9.67
N VAL A 134 14.29 15.43 -9.46
CA VAL A 134 13.02 15.91 -10.00
C VAL A 134 13.19 16.13 -11.49
N CYS A 135 12.25 15.61 -12.30
CA CYS A 135 12.32 15.80 -13.75
C CYS A 135 12.17 17.29 -14.11
N PRO A 136 13.13 17.92 -14.83
CA PRO A 136 13.05 19.33 -15.21
C PRO A 136 11.89 19.63 -16.19
N HIS A 137 11.37 18.61 -16.87
CA HIS A 137 10.32 18.77 -17.86
C HIS A 137 8.91 18.72 -17.26
N CYS A 138 8.63 17.75 -16.37
CA CYS A 138 7.29 17.57 -15.80
C CYS A 138 7.20 17.87 -14.30
N ARG A 139 8.32 18.21 -13.66
CA ARG A 139 8.45 18.56 -12.24
C ARG A 139 7.97 17.47 -11.27
N LYS A 140 7.81 16.24 -11.75
CA LYS A 140 7.47 15.08 -10.90
C LYS A 140 8.74 14.34 -10.50
N ALA A 141 8.75 13.86 -9.26
CA ALA A 141 9.80 13.00 -8.71
C ALA A 141 9.61 11.54 -9.16
N SER A 142 9.42 11.34 -10.46
CA SER A 142 9.14 10.04 -11.10
C SER A 142 10.29 9.65 -12.03
N THR A 143 11.53 9.80 -11.57
CA THR A 143 12.72 9.46 -12.35
C THR A 143 13.36 8.17 -11.85
N ILE A 144 13.80 7.32 -12.77
CA ILE A 144 14.53 6.09 -12.51
C ILE A 144 15.95 6.20 -13.08
N PRO A 145 16.99 5.71 -12.39
CA PRO A 145 18.34 5.63 -12.95
C PRO A 145 18.36 4.80 -14.22
N HIS A 146 19.02 5.28 -15.27
CA HIS A 146 19.10 4.59 -16.56
C HIS A 146 20.44 4.90 -17.25
N HIS A 147 21.34 3.91 -17.26
CA HIS A 147 22.69 3.99 -17.87
C HIS A 147 23.47 5.26 -17.50
N GLY A 148 23.57 5.58 -16.21
CA GLY A 148 24.28 6.78 -15.73
C GLY A 148 23.49 8.08 -15.82
N GLY A 149 22.31 8.06 -16.46
CA GLY A 149 21.35 9.16 -16.48
C GLY A 149 20.11 8.86 -15.64
N HIS A 150 19.07 9.68 -15.80
CA HIS A 150 17.78 9.53 -15.12
C HIS A 150 16.64 9.63 -16.13
N TRP A 151 15.86 8.58 -16.28
CA TRP A 151 14.68 8.53 -17.16
C TRP A 151 13.41 8.87 -16.37
N CYS A 152 12.57 9.77 -16.87
CA CYS A 152 11.30 10.09 -16.24
C CYS A 152 10.18 9.18 -16.76
N SER A 153 9.61 8.35 -15.90
CA SER A 153 8.49 7.46 -16.24
C SER A 153 7.18 8.21 -16.48
N ASN A 154 7.05 9.44 -15.99
CA ASN A 154 5.83 10.23 -16.17
C ASN A 154 5.76 10.95 -17.53
N CYS A 155 6.88 11.44 -18.07
CA CYS A 155 6.88 12.20 -19.34
C CYS A 155 7.65 11.54 -20.47
N GLY A 156 8.31 10.41 -20.21
CA GLY A 156 9.07 9.67 -21.23
C GLY A 156 10.29 10.43 -21.74
N ARG A 157 10.97 11.21 -20.88
CA ARG A 157 12.19 11.95 -21.23
C ARG A 157 13.26 11.74 -20.18
N PHE A 158 14.52 11.86 -20.59
CA PHE A 158 15.63 11.91 -19.65
C PHE A 158 15.60 13.21 -18.86
N ALA A 159 15.48 13.09 -17.53
CA ALA A 159 15.71 14.18 -16.59
C ALA A 159 17.20 14.52 -16.49
N ALA A 160 18.07 13.51 -16.64
CA ALA A 160 19.50 13.66 -16.88
C ALA A 160 19.89 12.68 -18.00
N PRO A 161 20.66 13.12 -19.01
CA PRO A 161 21.03 12.26 -20.13
C PRO A 161 21.87 11.05 -19.67
N PRO A 162 21.76 9.88 -20.33
CA PRO A 162 22.57 8.71 -20.02
C PRO A 162 24.03 8.92 -20.42
N ASP A 163 24.95 8.22 -19.75
CA ASP A 163 26.36 8.16 -20.16
C ASP A 163 26.47 7.30 -21.43
N PRO A 164 26.96 7.88 -22.55
CA PRO A 164 27.12 7.14 -23.80
C PRO A 164 27.96 5.86 -23.68
N LYS A 165 28.89 5.77 -22.73
CA LYS A 165 29.74 4.59 -22.52
C LYS A 165 28.98 3.42 -21.87
N LEU A 166 27.89 3.72 -21.17
CA LEU A 166 27.06 2.74 -20.47
C LEU A 166 25.91 2.21 -21.34
N LEU A 167 25.70 2.80 -22.52
CA LEU A 167 24.65 2.37 -23.45
C LEU A 167 25.02 1.01 -24.06
N PRO A 168 24.12 0.01 -24.01
CA PRO A 168 24.34 -1.30 -24.63
C PRO A 168 24.68 -1.18 -26.12
N SER A 169 24.05 -0.25 -26.83
CA SER A 169 24.29 0.02 -28.26
C SER A 169 25.72 0.44 -28.59
N ASN A 170 26.44 1.00 -27.62
CA ASN A 170 27.80 1.49 -27.79
C ASN A 170 28.84 0.49 -27.27
N GLN A 171 28.42 -0.67 -26.76
CA GLN A 171 29.33 -1.71 -26.30
C GLN A 171 29.91 -2.51 -27.48
N LYS A 172 31.19 -2.85 -27.38
CA LYS A 172 31.91 -3.57 -28.44
C LYS A 172 31.30 -4.96 -28.61
N GLY A 173 30.79 -5.27 -29.81
CA GLY A 173 30.12 -6.54 -30.10
C GLY A 173 28.60 -6.50 -29.93
N TYR A 174 28.00 -5.35 -29.60
CA TYR A 174 26.55 -5.18 -29.69
C TYR A 174 26.09 -5.36 -31.13
N ARG A 175 25.12 -6.25 -31.31
CA ARG A 175 24.34 -6.38 -32.54
C ARG A 175 22.89 -6.20 -32.12
N GLU A 176 22.20 -5.27 -32.77
CA GLU A 176 20.76 -5.13 -32.53
C GLU A 176 20.12 -6.49 -32.79
N PRO A 177 19.38 -7.06 -31.81
CA PRO A 177 18.69 -8.32 -32.04
C PRO A 177 17.84 -8.14 -33.29
N GLU A 178 17.85 -9.11 -34.20
CA GLU A 178 16.82 -9.15 -35.22
C GLU A 178 15.49 -9.10 -34.48
N ARG A 179 14.70 -8.04 -34.74
CA ARG A 179 13.32 -7.99 -34.29
C ARG A 179 12.63 -9.12 -35.02
N TYR A 180 12.72 -10.33 -34.49
CA TYR A 180 11.68 -11.30 -34.68
C TYR A 180 10.44 -10.54 -34.26
N ARG A 181 9.58 -10.22 -35.23
CA ARG A 181 8.15 -10.16 -35.00
C ARG A 181 7.83 -11.52 -34.35
N TYR A 182 8.04 -11.63 -33.05
CA TYR A 182 6.96 -12.12 -32.24
C TYR A 182 5.82 -11.22 -32.70
N GLU A 183 4.98 -11.78 -33.56
CA GLU A 183 3.58 -11.49 -33.53
C GLU A 183 3.25 -11.56 -32.04
N ASP A 184 3.34 -10.40 -31.38
CA ASP A 184 2.44 -10.05 -30.31
C ASP A 184 1.13 -10.52 -30.91
N THR A 185 0.69 -11.68 -30.46
CA THR A 185 -0.61 -12.22 -30.82
C THR A 185 -1.52 -11.29 -30.08
N ALA A 186 -1.66 -10.08 -30.63
CA ALA A 186 -2.52 -9.03 -30.18
C ALA A 186 -3.81 -9.77 -29.93
N ILE A 187 -4.22 -9.80 -28.67
CA ILE A 187 -5.41 -10.51 -28.29
C ILE A 187 -6.51 -9.70 -28.99
N TYR A 188 -6.93 -10.14 -30.17
CA TYR A 188 -7.96 -9.45 -30.94
C TYR A 188 -9.28 -9.84 -30.30
N SER A 189 -9.99 -8.85 -29.77
CA SER A 189 -11.36 -9.02 -29.28
C SER A 189 -12.33 -8.30 -30.21
N GLU A 190 -13.59 -8.72 -30.17
CA GLU A 190 -14.67 -8.02 -30.88
C GLU A 190 -15.21 -6.91 -29.99
N CYS A 191 -15.17 -5.68 -30.48
CA CYS A 191 -15.66 -4.52 -29.73
C CYS A 191 -17.19 -4.57 -29.62
N GLY A 192 -17.74 -4.46 -28.41
CA GLY A 192 -19.19 -4.41 -28.16
C GLY A 192 -19.90 -3.21 -28.81
N TRP A 193 -19.15 -2.18 -29.22
CA TRP A 193 -19.71 -0.93 -29.77
C TRP A 193 -19.61 -0.81 -31.30
N CYS A 194 -18.50 -1.25 -31.91
CA CYS A 194 -18.34 -1.20 -33.36
C CYS A 194 -18.38 -2.56 -34.05
N HIS A 195 -18.44 -3.65 -33.26
CA HIS A 195 -18.44 -5.04 -33.72
C HIS A 195 -17.27 -5.38 -34.66
N GLN A 196 -16.19 -4.60 -34.59
CA GLN A 196 -14.96 -4.87 -35.32
C GLN A 196 -14.01 -5.66 -34.41
N LYS A 197 -13.33 -6.65 -35.00
CA LYS A 197 -12.16 -7.26 -34.35
C LYS A 197 -11.01 -6.29 -34.41
N THR A 198 -10.56 -5.81 -33.26
CA THR A 198 -9.39 -4.95 -33.18
C THR A 198 -8.49 -5.42 -32.06
N ASP A 199 -7.23 -4.97 -32.10
CA ASP A 199 -6.31 -5.15 -30.99
C ASP A 199 -6.91 -4.52 -29.72
N MET A 200 -6.68 -5.18 -28.59
CA MET A 200 -7.14 -4.76 -27.27
C MET A 200 -6.39 -3.56 -26.70
N THR A 201 -5.28 -3.15 -27.33
CA THR A 201 -4.52 -1.96 -26.96
C THR A 201 -5.40 -0.70 -26.89
N GLY A 202 -5.39 -0.05 -25.74
CA GLY A 202 -6.12 1.20 -25.51
C GLY A 202 -7.65 1.05 -25.40
N GLY A 203 -8.17 -0.18 -25.32
CA GLY A 203 -9.58 -0.44 -25.03
C GLY A 203 -9.92 -0.40 -23.53
N ILE A 204 -11.22 -0.34 -23.21
CA ILE A 204 -11.76 -0.41 -21.85
C ILE A 204 -12.71 -1.60 -21.77
N TYR A 205 -12.77 -2.27 -20.62
CA TYR A 205 -13.84 -3.21 -20.29
C TYR A 205 -14.76 -2.55 -19.29
N ASP A 206 -16.05 -2.53 -19.58
CA ASP A 206 -17.07 -1.99 -18.70
C ASP A 206 -18.35 -2.83 -18.81
N ASP A 207 -19.02 -3.08 -17.69
CA ASP A 207 -20.28 -3.85 -17.60
C ASP A 207 -20.32 -5.21 -18.36
N GLY A 208 -19.16 -5.87 -18.49
CA GLY A 208 -19.05 -7.17 -19.18
C GLY A 208 -18.84 -7.08 -20.69
N GLU A 209 -18.76 -5.87 -21.26
CA GLU A 209 -18.47 -5.63 -22.67
C GLU A 209 -17.12 -4.93 -22.85
N TRP A 210 -16.46 -5.22 -23.98
CA TRP A 210 -15.20 -4.58 -24.34
C TRP A 210 -15.40 -3.46 -25.36
N MET A 211 -14.89 -2.27 -25.07
CA MET A 211 -14.87 -1.14 -26.00
C MET A 211 -13.44 -0.89 -26.52
N CYS A 212 -13.26 -0.85 -27.85
CA CYS A 212 -11.95 -0.58 -28.44
C CYS A 212 -11.53 0.90 -28.31
N GLY A 213 -10.21 1.16 -28.35
CA GLY A 213 -9.63 2.51 -28.27
C GLY A 213 -10.22 3.51 -29.27
N GLY A 214 -10.57 3.05 -30.48
CA GLY A 214 -11.22 3.89 -31.49
C GLY A 214 -12.64 4.32 -31.10
N CYS A 215 -13.41 3.45 -30.43
CA CYS A 215 -14.74 3.80 -29.92
C CYS A 215 -14.63 4.74 -28.74
N ILE A 216 -13.69 4.51 -27.82
CA ILE A 216 -13.42 5.40 -26.68
C ILE A 216 -13.09 6.82 -27.17
N ALA A 217 -12.17 6.93 -28.14
CA ALA A 217 -11.77 8.23 -28.68
C ALA A 217 -12.91 8.97 -29.42
N ARG A 218 -13.92 8.25 -29.92
CA ARG A 218 -15.14 8.84 -30.51
C ARG A 218 -16.15 9.24 -29.45
N TYR A 219 -16.27 8.46 -28.37
CA TYR A 219 -17.20 8.72 -27.27
C TYR A 219 -16.76 9.86 -26.36
N ALA A 220 -15.44 10.08 -26.24
CA ALA A 220 -14.85 11.17 -25.47
C ALA A 220 -14.88 12.54 -26.18
N ARG A 221 -15.54 12.66 -27.34
CA ARG A 221 -15.71 13.90 -28.11
C ARG A 221 -17.14 14.43 -28.04
#